data_AF-A0A850SCE9-F1
#
_entry.id   AF-A0A850SCE9-F1
#
_cell.length_a   1.000
_cell.length_b   1.000
_cell.length_c   1.000
_cell.angle_alpha   90.00
_cell.angle_beta   90.00
_cell.angle_gamma   90.00
#
_symmetry.space_group_name_H-M   'P 1'
#
loop_
_entity.id
_entity.type
_entity.pdbx_description
1 polymer ?
#
loop_
_entity_poly.entity_id
_entity_poly.type
_entity_poly.pdbx_seq_one_letter_code
_entity_poly.pdbx_strand_id
1 'polypeptide(L)'
;LRPAAAATRVLVESDAAAGVETVDGGQVRAPIVVNALSARQAFLDCVGPALLDVGFQSAVAEERPRYASAQVRLALDGAPGDERTRANMSRRLVYAPSKEELADAYGAARRGGVGSPLILEAVFPSMFDRHAAPERGQVVSLLAHPVALLEEPPAEFRAAVERAVRETFERIAPGAGRRIVSADVRLPADLAKPLGAPVCAFAGAASVLPAWSRARALTGASGVAGYFFCGPEAQIGAGLSGAAGRRAAEAAVRHHRKKLRS
;
A
#
# COMPACT_ATOMS: atom_id res chain seq x y z
N LEU A 1 23.89 -0.15 -2.09
CA LEU A 1 22.87 0.16 -1.07
C LEU A 1 23.54 1.01 0.02
N ARG A 2 22.93 2.11 0.47
CA ARG A 2 23.44 2.94 1.58
C ARG A 2 22.35 3.12 2.64
N PRO A 3 22.12 2.14 3.53
CA PRO A 3 20.96 2.14 4.45
C PRO A 3 20.88 3.34 5.38
N ALA A 4 22.02 3.90 5.77
CA ALA A 4 22.11 5.06 6.69
C ALA A 4 22.20 6.42 5.96
N ALA A 5 22.14 6.44 4.63
CA ALA A 5 22.27 7.67 3.82
C ALA A 5 20.95 8.00 3.13
N ALA A 6 19.89 8.24 3.92
CA ALA A 6 18.60 8.66 3.39
C ALA A 6 18.77 9.99 2.62
N ALA A 7 18.25 10.04 1.40
CA ALA A 7 18.25 11.27 0.60
C ALA A 7 17.22 12.25 1.17
N THR A 8 17.66 13.48 1.43
CA THR A 8 16.82 14.55 1.99
C THR A 8 16.40 15.55 0.94
N ARG A 9 17.28 15.84 -0.05
CA ARG A 9 17.01 16.76 -1.15
C ARG A 9 17.53 16.25 -2.49
N VAL A 10 16.90 16.67 -3.57
CA VAL A 10 17.39 16.53 -4.93
C VAL A 10 18.19 17.78 -5.27
N LEU A 11 19.43 17.59 -5.72
CA LEU A 11 20.24 18.68 -6.26
C LEU A 11 19.76 18.98 -7.68
N VAL A 12 19.40 20.24 -7.94
CA VAL A 12 18.95 20.70 -9.27
C VAL A 12 19.83 21.83 -9.75
N GLU A 13 20.36 21.70 -10.95
CA GLU A 13 21.22 22.68 -11.63
C GLU A 13 20.72 22.88 -13.05
N SER A 14 20.48 24.13 -13.47
CA SER A 14 19.98 24.46 -14.81
C SER A 14 18.74 23.62 -15.21
N ASP A 15 17.76 23.55 -14.31
CA ASP A 15 16.52 22.78 -14.45
C ASP A 15 16.72 21.27 -14.68
N ALA A 16 17.88 20.73 -14.31
CA ALA A 16 18.21 19.31 -14.41
C ALA A 16 18.66 18.71 -13.08
N ALA A 17 18.33 17.45 -12.86
CA ALA A 17 18.80 16.67 -11.74
C ALA A 17 20.34 16.53 -11.79
N ALA A 18 20.97 16.85 -10.67
CA ALA A 18 22.41 16.89 -10.51
C ALA A 18 22.90 15.94 -9.40
N GLY A 19 21.98 15.37 -8.62
CA GLY A 19 22.29 14.42 -7.56
C GLY A 19 21.29 14.47 -6.42
N VAL A 20 21.71 13.98 -5.26
CA VAL A 20 20.96 14.06 -4.01
C VAL A 20 21.86 14.48 -2.84
N GLU A 21 21.29 15.20 -1.89
CA GLU A 21 21.85 15.45 -0.56
C GLU A 21 21.37 14.34 0.39
N THR A 22 22.24 13.88 1.28
CA THR A 22 21.94 12.84 2.27
C THR A 22 21.79 13.43 3.67
N VAL A 23 21.13 12.70 4.56
CA VAL A 23 20.80 13.15 5.93
C VAL A 23 22.01 13.55 6.79
N ASP A 24 23.20 13.06 6.45
CA ASP A 24 24.48 13.40 7.07
C ASP A 24 25.15 14.66 6.46
N GLY A 25 24.46 15.35 5.54
CA GLY A 25 24.99 16.51 4.80
C GLY A 25 25.89 16.13 3.62
N GLY A 26 26.07 14.83 3.34
CA GLY A 26 26.79 14.35 2.17
C GLY A 26 26.06 14.63 0.86
N GLN A 27 26.78 14.52 -0.27
CA GLN A 27 26.20 14.64 -1.60
C GLN A 27 26.59 13.46 -2.49
N VAL A 28 25.62 13.00 -3.28
CA VAL A 28 25.84 12.00 -4.33
C VAL A 28 25.46 12.63 -5.66
N ARG A 29 26.46 12.90 -6.49
CA ARG A 29 26.29 13.51 -7.81
C ARG A 29 25.82 12.47 -8.83
N ALA A 30 24.75 12.78 -9.54
CA ALA A 30 24.21 11.92 -10.59
C ALA A 30 23.35 12.75 -11.57
N PRO A 31 23.50 12.56 -12.90
CA PRO A 31 22.68 13.26 -13.90
C PRO A 31 21.27 12.68 -14.04
N ILE A 32 20.99 11.57 -13.34
CA ILE A 32 19.72 10.84 -13.37
C ILE A 32 19.37 10.46 -11.94
N VAL A 33 18.16 10.81 -11.52
CA VAL A 33 17.59 10.43 -10.23
C VAL A 33 16.27 9.70 -10.47
N VAL A 34 16.15 8.50 -9.91
CA VAL A 34 14.90 7.72 -9.93
C VAL A 34 14.39 7.63 -8.50
N ASN A 35 13.24 8.26 -8.22
CA ASN A 35 12.69 8.38 -6.87
C ASN A 35 11.48 7.46 -6.66
N ALA A 36 11.55 6.62 -5.63
CA ALA A 36 10.52 5.66 -5.24
C ALA A 36 9.80 6.02 -3.93
N LEU A 37 10.06 7.20 -3.36
CA LEU A 37 9.32 7.72 -2.21
C LEU A 37 7.87 8.07 -2.60
N SER A 38 7.03 8.38 -1.61
CA SER A 38 5.68 8.93 -1.89
C SER A 38 5.79 10.22 -2.72
N ALA A 39 4.76 10.54 -3.50
CA ALA A 39 4.75 11.74 -4.36
C ALA A 39 5.02 13.01 -3.55
N ARG A 40 4.43 13.13 -2.37
CA ARG A 40 4.65 14.27 -1.47
C ARG A 40 6.13 14.40 -1.09
N GLN A 41 6.73 13.32 -0.61
CA GLN A 41 8.15 13.31 -0.22
C GLN A 41 9.04 13.58 -1.43
N ALA A 42 8.78 12.90 -2.53
CA ALA A 42 9.58 12.99 -3.74
C ALA A 42 9.59 14.41 -4.33
N PHE A 43 8.45 15.10 -4.34
CA PHE A 43 8.31 16.39 -5.01
C PHE A 43 8.33 17.58 -4.03
N LEU A 44 7.49 17.59 -2.99
CA LEU A 44 7.41 18.74 -2.10
C LEU A 44 8.59 18.79 -1.11
N ASP A 45 9.01 17.63 -0.58
CA ASP A 45 10.07 17.61 0.43
C ASP A 45 11.48 17.54 -0.21
N CYS A 46 11.67 16.67 -1.22
CA CYS A 46 13.00 16.47 -1.82
C CYS A 46 13.33 17.44 -2.97
N VAL A 47 12.41 17.69 -3.90
CA VAL A 47 12.64 18.67 -5.00
C VAL A 47 12.39 20.09 -4.50
N GLY A 48 11.33 20.29 -3.73
CA GLY A 48 10.95 21.58 -3.17
C GLY A 48 9.91 22.30 -4.03
N PRO A 49 8.89 22.94 -3.42
CA PRO A 49 7.78 23.55 -4.15
C PRO A 49 8.21 24.71 -5.05
N ALA A 50 9.31 25.40 -4.75
CA ALA A 50 9.81 26.52 -5.54
C ALA A 50 10.23 26.13 -6.97
N LEU A 51 10.54 24.85 -7.20
CA LEU A 51 10.94 24.31 -8.50
C LEU A 51 9.80 23.62 -9.25
N LEU A 52 8.58 23.66 -8.71
CA LEU A 52 7.42 22.96 -9.24
C LEU A 52 6.33 23.96 -9.64
N ASP A 53 5.67 23.72 -10.77
CA ASP A 53 4.53 24.54 -11.16
C ASP A 53 3.34 24.31 -10.21
N VAL A 54 2.52 25.36 -10.03
CA VAL A 54 1.39 25.34 -9.08
C VAL A 54 0.36 24.25 -9.42
N GLY A 55 0.18 23.96 -10.72
CA GLY A 55 -0.71 22.89 -11.18
C GLY A 55 -0.21 21.51 -10.75
N PHE A 56 1.08 21.25 -10.91
CA PHE A 56 1.75 20.03 -10.47
C PHE A 56 1.78 19.90 -8.95
N GLN A 57 2.04 21.00 -8.22
CA GLN A 57 1.92 20.99 -6.76
C GLN A 57 0.51 20.55 -6.31
N SER A 58 -0.53 20.97 -7.03
CA SER A 58 -1.91 20.54 -6.77
C SER A 58 -2.14 19.06 -7.10
N ALA A 59 -1.50 18.53 -8.14
CA ALA A 59 -1.54 17.10 -8.47
C ALA A 59 -0.77 16.22 -7.47
N VAL A 60 0.28 16.77 -6.86
CA VAL A 60 1.05 16.12 -5.79
C VAL A 60 0.29 16.18 -4.47
N ALA A 61 -0.34 17.33 -4.17
CA ALA A 61 -1.15 17.53 -2.99
C ALA A 61 -2.33 16.53 -2.99
N GLU A 62 -2.30 15.61 -2.04
CA GLU A 62 -3.27 14.52 -1.94
C GLU A 62 -4.48 14.91 -1.09
N GLU A 63 -5.67 14.48 -1.50
CA GLU A 63 -6.78 14.30 -0.57
C GLU A 63 -6.49 13.04 0.25
N ARG A 64 -6.21 13.22 1.55
CA ARG A 64 -5.81 12.11 2.43
C ARG A 64 -6.82 10.95 2.32
N PRO A 65 -6.38 9.74 1.96
CA PRO A 65 -7.26 8.60 1.93
C PRO A 65 -7.86 8.37 3.32
N ARG A 66 -9.16 8.04 3.37
CA ARG A 66 -9.90 7.90 4.63
C ARG A 66 -10.02 6.47 5.12
N TYR A 67 -9.67 5.51 4.28
CA TYR A 67 -9.83 4.09 4.56
C TYR A 67 -8.72 3.26 3.92
N ALA A 68 -8.58 2.04 4.42
CA ALA A 68 -7.50 1.14 4.13
C ALA A 68 -7.93 -0.33 4.20
N SER A 69 -6.94 -1.21 4.10
CA SER A 69 -7.08 -2.63 4.44
C SER A 69 -6.33 -2.93 5.75
N ALA A 70 -6.90 -3.78 6.59
CA ALA A 70 -6.19 -4.44 7.67
C ALA A 70 -5.62 -5.78 7.18
N GLN A 71 -4.41 -6.12 7.62
CA GLN A 71 -3.85 -7.46 7.42
C GLN A 71 -4.14 -8.27 8.68
N VAL A 72 -4.85 -9.39 8.55
CA VAL A 72 -5.21 -10.23 9.71
C VAL A 72 -4.68 -11.64 9.50
N ARG A 73 -4.08 -12.23 10.53
CA ARG A 73 -3.75 -13.66 10.56
C ARG A 73 -4.59 -14.35 11.61
N LEU A 74 -5.24 -15.43 11.24
CA LEU A 74 -5.96 -16.30 12.17
C LEU A 74 -5.22 -17.62 12.29
N ALA A 75 -4.98 -18.08 13.51
CA ALA A 75 -4.56 -19.45 13.77
C ALA A 75 -5.79 -20.30 14.06
N LEU A 76 -5.95 -21.40 13.34
CA LEU A 76 -7.05 -22.35 13.50
C LEU A 76 -6.54 -23.67 14.07
N ASP A 77 -7.31 -24.24 15.00
CA ASP A 77 -7.20 -25.63 15.42
C ASP A 77 -7.89 -26.55 14.40
N GLY A 78 -7.09 -27.07 13.48
CA GLY A 78 -7.55 -27.86 12.35
C GLY A 78 -8.09 -27.05 11.18
N ALA A 79 -8.45 -27.78 10.12
CA ALA A 79 -9.10 -27.20 8.95
C ALA A 79 -10.55 -26.75 9.26
N PRO A 80 -11.09 -25.79 8.48
CA PRO A 80 -12.51 -25.46 8.52
C PRO A 80 -13.40 -26.71 8.39
N GLY A 81 -14.54 -26.71 9.09
CA GLY A 81 -15.45 -27.88 9.09
C GLY A 81 -16.23 -28.06 7.79
N ASP A 82 -16.48 -26.97 7.07
CA ASP A 82 -17.23 -26.97 5.81
C ASP A 82 -16.44 -27.60 4.66
N GLU A 83 -17.08 -28.53 3.93
CA GLU A 83 -16.46 -29.25 2.81
C GLU A 83 -16.11 -28.33 1.64
N ARG A 84 -16.98 -27.37 1.32
CA ARG A 84 -16.75 -26.41 0.24
C ARG A 84 -15.51 -25.56 0.52
N THR A 85 -15.34 -25.07 1.75
CA THR A 85 -14.11 -24.36 2.14
C THR A 85 -12.88 -25.26 2.02
N ARG A 86 -12.92 -26.49 2.57
CA ARG A 86 -11.78 -27.43 2.53
C ARG A 86 -11.32 -27.73 1.10
N ALA A 87 -12.27 -27.97 0.19
CA ALA A 87 -11.98 -28.23 -1.22
C ALA A 87 -11.30 -27.06 -1.95
N ASN A 88 -11.37 -25.83 -1.40
CA ASN A 88 -10.84 -24.63 -2.02
C ASN A 88 -9.70 -23.98 -1.21
N MET A 89 -9.16 -24.63 -0.18
CA MET A 89 -8.07 -24.04 0.64
C MET A 89 -6.79 -23.73 -0.15
N SER A 90 -6.54 -24.40 -1.28
CA SER A 90 -5.42 -24.11 -2.18
C SER A 90 -5.66 -22.90 -3.10
N ARG A 91 -6.75 -22.17 -2.92
CA ARG A 91 -7.14 -21.00 -3.73
C ARG A 91 -7.26 -19.76 -2.85
N ARG A 92 -7.33 -18.59 -3.51
CA ARG A 92 -7.76 -17.35 -2.86
C ARG A 92 -9.28 -17.33 -2.76
N LEU A 93 -9.80 -17.32 -1.54
CA LEU A 93 -11.22 -17.16 -1.26
C LEU A 93 -11.52 -15.67 -1.13
N VAL A 94 -12.60 -15.19 -1.75
CA VAL A 94 -13.01 -13.79 -1.67
C VAL A 94 -14.48 -13.74 -1.27
N TYR A 95 -14.78 -12.94 -0.24
CA TYR A 95 -16.14 -12.56 0.11
C TYR A 95 -16.33 -11.07 -0.18
N ALA A 96 -17.29 -10.77 -1.04
CA ALA A 96 -17.76 -9.42 -1.29
C ALA A 96 -19.22 -9.32 -0.78
N PRO A 97 -19.50 -8.43 0.19
CA PRO A 97 -20.86 -8.17 0.66
C PRO A 97 -21.80 -7.62 -0.42
N SER A 98 -23.09 -7.49 -0.09
CA SER A 98 -24.04 -6.79 -0.96
C SER A 98 -23.63 -5.32 -1.17
N LYS A 99 -24.19 -4.67 -2.18
CA LYS A 99 -23.92 -3.24 -2.46
C LYS A 99 -24.29 -2.36 -1.25
N GLU A 100 -25.37 -2.69 -0.57
CA GLU A 100 -25.89 -1.98 0.60
C GLU A 100 -24.94 -2.17 1.80
N GLU A 101 -24.57 -3.42 2.11
CA GLU A 101 -23.59 -3.73 3.16
C GLU A 101 -22.24 -3.05 2.90
N LEU A 102 -21.79 -3.00 1.63
CA LEU A 102 -20.59 -2.28 1.22
C LEU A 102 -20.71 -0.77 1.46
N ALA A 103 -21.82 -0.16 1.06
CA ALA A 103 -22.03 1.28 1.26
C ALA A 103 -21.95 1.65 2.75
N ASP A 104 -22.54 0.82 3.61
CA ASP A 104 -22.50 0.99 5.06
C ASP A 104 -21.10 0.80 5.63
N ALA A 105 -20.37 -0.24 5.19
CA ALA A 105 -18.99 -0.49 5.63
C ALA A 105 -18.04 0.65 5.24
N TYR A 106 -18.13 1.15 4.00
CA TYR A 106 -17.36 2.32 3.56
C TYR A 106 -17.80 3.60 4.30
N GLY A 107 -19.09 3.75 4.60
CA GLY A 107 -19.61 4.84 5.42
C GLY A 107 -19.03 4.83 6.82
N ALA A 108 -18.97 3.66 7.48
CA ALA A 108 -18.37 3.50 8.80
C ALA A 108 -16.87 3.81 8.78
N ALA A 109 -16.12 3.29 7.80
CA ALA A 109 -14.69 3.58 7.64
C ALA A 109 -14.42 5.08 7.44
N ARG A 110 -15.22 5.77 6.64
CA ARG A 110 -15.11 7.24 6.45
C ARG A 110 -15.35 8.05 7.72
N ARG A 111 -16.13 7.52 8.66
CA ARG A 111 -16.39 8.12 9.98
C ARG A 111 -15.34 7.74 11.04
N GLY A 112 -14.25 7.08 10.65
CA GLY A 112 -13.20 6.66 11.58
C GLY A 112 -13.44 5.29 12.24
N GLY A 113 -14.48 4.56 11.83
CA GLY A 113 -14.84 3.26 12.38
C GLY A 113 -14.53 2.07 11.47
N VAL A 114 -15.17 0.94 11.77
CA VAL A 114 -15.17 -0.26 10.94
C VAL A 114 -16.59 -0.81 10.90
N GLY A 115 -17.06 -1.16 9.71
CA GLY A 115 -18.37 -1.80 9.52
C GLY A 115 -18.25 -3.33 9.54
N SER A 116 -19.40 -3.99 9.49
CA SER A 116 -19.50 -5.45 9.31
C SER A 116 -20.75 -5.72 8.45
N PRO A 117 -20.70 -6.61 7.45
CA PRO A 117 -19.52 -7.39 7.03
C PRO A 117 -18.47 -6.58 6.25
N LEU A 118 -17.27 -7.14 6.13
CA LEU A 118 -16.17 -6.59 5.34
C LEU A 118 -16.04 -7.31 3.99
N ILE A 119 -15.28 -6.73 3.06
CA ILE A 119 -14.65 -7.50 2.00
C ILE A 119 -13.46 -8.24 2.62
N LEU A 120 -13.43 -9.55 2.47
CA LEU A 120 -12.33 -10.39 2.91
C LEU A 120 -11.73 -11.16 1.74
N GLU A 121 -10.41 -11.09 1.61
CA GLU A 121 -9.64 -12.02 0.80
C GLU A 121 -8.85 -12.95 1.74
N ALA A 122 -9.05 -14.26 1.62
CA ALA A 122 -8.44 -15.28 2.47
C ALA A 122 -7.57 -16.24 1.67
N VAL A 123 -6.40 -16.55 2.20
CA VAL A 123 -5.49 -17.59 1.70
C VAL A 123 -5.02 -18.45 2.88
N PHE A 124 -4.85 -19.76 2.64
CA PHE A 124 -4.31 -20.71 3.61
C PHE A 124 -2.85 -21.03 3.25
N PRO A 125 -1.83 -20.35 3.83
CA PRO A 125 -0.44 -20.54 3.43
C PRO A 125 0.06 -21.97 3.67
N SER A 126 -0.51 -22.66 4.67
CA SER A 126 -0.25 -24.06 5.00
C SER A 126 -0.53 -25.04 3.85
N MET A 127 -1.31 -24.63 2.84
CA MET A 127 -1.54 -25.42 1.63
C MET A 127 -0.37 -25.38 0.65
N PHE A 128 0.52 -24.39 0.78
CA PHE A 128 1.69 -24.21 -0.08
C PHE A 128 3.01 -24.45 0.67
N ASP A 129 3.01 -24.22 1.98
CA ASP A 129 4.14 -24.47 2.86
C ASP A 129 3.66 -25.10 4.17
N ARG A 130 3.98 -26.38 4.37
CA ARG A 130 3.61 -27.14 5.58
C ARG A 130 4.24 -26.57 6.86
N HIS A 131 5.32 -25.79 6.75
CA HIS A 131 5.98 -25.17 7.89
C HIS A 131 5.33 -23.84 8.31
N ALA A 132 4.35 -23.35 7.55
CA ALA A 132 3.61 -22.13 7.87
C ALA A 132 2.59 -22.30 9.02
N ALA A 133 2.33 -23.53 9.48
CA ALA A 133 1.45 -23.81 10.60
C ALA A 133 2.02 -24.94 11.49
N PRO A 134 1.71 -24.96 12.79
CA PRO A 134 2.00 -26.10 13.66
C PRO A 134 1.35 -27.39 13.15
N GLU A 135 1.86 -28.56 13.55
CA GLU A 135 1.26 -29.85 13.17
C GLU A 135 -0.24 -29.87 13.50
N ARG A 136 -1.06 -30.19 12.49
CA ARG A 136 -2.54 -30.23 12.53
C ARG A 136 -3.26 -28.89 12.61
N GLY A 137 -2.57 -27.76 12.76
CA GLY A 137 -3.16 -26.41 12.70
C GLY A 137 -3.33 -25.90 11.27
N GLN A 138 -4.05 -24.79 11.11
CA GLN A 138 -4.06 -24.00 9.87
C GLN A 138 -3.82 -22.52 10.19
N VAL A 139 -3.13 -21.82 9.29
CA VAL A 139 -3.02 -20.36 9.33
C VAL A 139 -3.85 -19.79 8.18
N VAL A 140 -4.61 -18.75 8.46
CA VAL A 140 -5.36 -17.99 7.44
C VAL A 140 -4.78 -16.60 7.39
N SER A 141 -4.28 -16.21 6.22
CA SER A 141 -3.88 -14.83 5.94
C SER A 141 -5.04 -14.11 5.27
N LEU A 142 -5.46 -12.99 5.85
CA LEU A 142 -6.62 -12.22 5.45
C LEU A 142 -6.23 -10.78 5.11
N LEU A 143 -6.79 -10.28 4.02
CA LEU A 143 -6.89 -8.84 3.74
C LEU A 143 -8.34 -8.42 3.98
N ALA A 144 -8.55 -7.46 4.88
CA ALA A 144 -9.87 -7.02 5.30
C ALA A 144 -10.09 -5.55 4.99
N HIS A 145 -11.14 -5.23 4.23
CA HIS A 145 -11.45 -3.85 3.83
C HIS A 145 -12.94 -3.60 3.64
N PRO A 146 -13.44 -2.37 3.84
CA PRO A 146 -12.70 -1.18 4.28
C PRO A 146 -12.57 -1.09 5.81
N VAL A 147 -11.43 -0.58 6.29
CA VAL A 147 -11.24 -0.11 7.67
C VAL A 147 -10.84 1.37 7.64
N ALA A 148 -11.16 2.15 8.69
CA ALA A 148 -10.67 3.53 8.78
C ALA A 148 -9.13 3.60 8.75
N LEU A 149 -8.61 4.60 8.04
CA LEU A 149 -7.19 4.92 8.07
C LEU A 149 -6.92 5.90 9.22
N LEU A 150 -6.35 5.37 10.31
CA LEU A 150 -6.03 6.14 11.51
C LEU A 150 -4.52 6.17 11.71
N GLU A 151 -3.96 7.36 11.95
CA GLU A 151 -2.54 7.49 12.32
C GLU A 151 -2.29 6.87 13.70
N GLU A 152 -3.20 7.13 14.64
CA GLU A 152 -3.19 6.61 16.01
C GLU A 152 -4.54 5.93 16.29
N PRO A 153 -4.70 4.64 15.96
CA PRO A 153 -5.93 3.92 16.22
C PRO A 153 -6.11 3.72 17.74
N PRO A 154 -7.31 3.99 18.30
CA PRO A 154 -7.57 3.73 19.71
C PRO A 154 -7.58 2.21 19.96
N ALA A 155 -7.33 1.79 21.21
CA ALA A 155 -7.11 0.39 21.55
C ALA A 155 -8.28 -0.52 21.16
N GLU A 156 -9.51 -0.04 21.34
CA GLU A 156 -10.75 -0.73 21.01
C GLU A 156 -10.98 -0.90 19.50
N PHE A 157 -10.35 -0.08 18.66
CA PHE A 157 -10.51 -0.16 17.21
C PHE A 157 -10.00 -1.48 16.66
N ARG A 158 -8.87 -1.98 17.19
CA ARG A 158 -8.32 -3.28 16.80
C ARG A 158 -9.28 -4.43 17.13
N ALA A 159 -9.88 -4.40 18.31
CA ALA A 159 -10.88 -5.39 18.71
C ALA A 159 -12.14 -5.32 17.84
N ALA A 160 -12.56 -4.12 17.43
CA ALA A 160 -13.67 -3.94 16.50
C ALA A 160 -13.37 -4.53 15.11
N VAL A 161 -12.16 -4.30 14.59
CA VAL A 161 -11.70 -4.90 13.32
C VAL A 161 -11.65 -6.42 13.43
N GLU A 162 -11.10 -6.96 14.52
CA GLU A 162 -11.04 -8.40 14.74
C GLU A 162 -12.43 -9.04 14.74
N ARG A 163 -13.39 -8.42 15.44
CA ARG A 163 -14.78 -8.89 15.49
C ARG A 163 -15.43 -8.93 14.11
N ALA A 164 -15.33 -7.83 13.36
CA ALA A 164 -15.87 -7.75 12.00
C ALA A 164 -15.23 -8.78 11.06
N VAL A 165 -13.93 -9.03 11.20
CA VAL A 165 -13.21 -10.07 10.45
C VAL A 165 -13.72 -11.46 10.81
N ARG A 166 -13.89 -11.77 12.10
CA ARG A 166 -14.42 -13.08 12.55
C ARG A 166 -15.84 -13.32 12.04
N GLU A 167 -16.72 -12.33 12.18
CA GLU A 167 -18.10 -12.37 11.69
C GLU A 167 -18.16 -12.60 10.18
N THR A 168 -17.32 -11.90 9.42
CA THR A 168 -17.27 -12.02 7.97
C THR A 168 -16.62 -13.35 7.55
N PHE A 169 -15.57 -13.79 8.25
CA PHE A 169 -14.87 -15.04 7.95
C PHE A 169 -15.78 -16.26 8.15
N GLU A 170 -16.70 -16.21 9.11
CA GLU A 170 -17.74 -17.23 9.29
C GLU A 170 -18.62 -17.39 8.04
N ARG A 171 -18.80 -16.33 7.22
CA ARG A 171 -19.52 -16.39 5.94
C ARG A 171 -18.71 -17.08 4.83
N ILE A 172 -17.38 -16.97 4.88
CA ILE A 172 -16.45 -17.69 3.97
C ILE A 172 -16.36 -19.16 4.36
N ALA A 173 -16.17 -19.41 5.66
CA ALA A 173 -15.85 -20.70 6.24
C ALA A 173 -16.76 -20.99 7.45
N PRO A 174 -18.01 -21.42 7.21
CA PRO A 174 -18.94 -21.73 8.29
C PRO A 174 -18.38 -22.74 9.29
N GLY A 175 -18.53 -22.45 10.58
CA GLY A 175 -18.00 -23.23 11.69
C GLY A 175 -16.49 -23.10 11.89
N ALA A 176 -15.79 -22.19 11.22
CA ALA A 176 -14.38 -21.94 11.46
C ALA A 176 -14.15 -21.05 12.69
N GLY A 177 -15.11 -20.21 13.08
CA GLY A 177 -15.01 -19.31 14.23
C GLY A 177 -14.64 -20.02 15.54
N ARG A 178 -15.25 -21.19 15.80
CA ARG A 178 -14.96 -22.02 16.98
C ARG A 178 -13.56 -22.64 17.00
N ARG A 179 -12.86 -22.63 15.86
CA ARG A 179 -11.50 -23.17 15.72
C ARG A 179 -10.44 -22.09 15.84
N ILE A 180 -10.80 -20.81 15.86
CA ILE A 180 -9.82 -19.72 15.92
C ILE A 180 -9.20 -19.68 17.32
N VAL A 181 -7.92 -20.03 17.40
CA VAL A 181 -7.13 -20.02 18.64
C VAL A 181 -6.57 -18.64 18.93
N SER A 182 -6.16 -17.90 17.89
CA SER A 182 -5.63 -16.55 18.02
C SER A 182 -5.82 -15.74 16.75
N ALA A 183 -5.76 -14.41 16.90
CA ALA A 183 -5.79 -13.45 15.80
C ALA A 183 -4.66 -12.41 15.97
N ASP A 184 -3.91 -12.17 14.90
CA ASP A 184 -2.96 -11.05 14.77
C ASP A 184 -3.55 -10.06 13.76
N VAL A 185 -4.15 -8.98 14.25
CA VAL A 185 -4.62 -7.88 13.42
C VAL A 185 -3.50 -6.87 13.29
N ARG A 186 -3.13 -6.49 12.06
CA ARG A 186 -2.19 -5.40 11.76
C ARG A 186 -2.88 -4.32 10.96
N LEU A 187 -2.95 -3.14 11.55
CA LEU A 187 -3.52 -1.93 10.96
C LEU A 187 -2.46 -1.20 10.14
N PRO A 188 -2.87 -0.30 9.23
CA PRO A 188 -1.96 0.55 8.47
C PRO A 188 -0.86 1.22 9.31
N ALA A 189 -1.20 1.75 10.48
CA ALA A 189 -0.23 2.38 11.40
C ALA A 189 0.85 1.40 11.91
N ASP A 190 0.48 0.13 12.18
CA ASP A 190 1.42 -0.90 12.63
C ASP A 190 2.41 -1.29 11.53
N LEU A 191 1.97 -1.22 10.27
CA LEU A 191 2.79 -1.52 9.09
C LEU A 191 3.72 -0.35 8.74
N ALA A 192 3.23 0.88 8.89
CA ALA A 192 3.97 2.10 8.62
C ALA A 192 5.11 2.37 9.61
N LYS A 193 4.85 2.19 10.91
CA LYS A 193 5.80 2.50 11.99
C LYS A 193 7.21 1.90 11.82
N PRO A 194 7.39 0.58 11.60
CA PRO A 194 8.73 0.00 11.46
C PRO A 194 9.46 0.46 10.18
N LEU A 195 8.74 1.03 9.21
CA LEU A 195 9.30 1.49 7.94
C LEU A 195 9.60 3.00 7.94
N GLY A 196 9.22 3.74 8.99
CA GLY A 196 9.24 5.20 8.98
C GLY A 196 8.38 5.80 7.86
N ALA A 197 7.41 5.04 7.35
CA ALA A 197 6.57 5.42 6.24
C ALA A 197 5.33 6.17 6.75
N PRO A 198 4.76 7.10 5.95
CA PRO A 198 3.47 7.69 6.30
C PRO A 198 2.37 6.63 6.24
N VAL A 199 1.40 6.71 7.15
CA VAL A 199 0.30 5.72 7.26
C VAL A 199 -0.54 5.65 5.96
N CYS A 200 -0.67 6.76 5.23
CA CYS A 200 -1.34 6.79 3.92
C CYS A 200 -0.69 5.91 2.85
N ALA A 201 0.58 5.52 3.00
CA ALA A 201 1.22 4.55 2.10
C ALA A 201 0.54 3.16 2.13
N PHE A 202 -0.22 2.87 3.19
CA PHE A 202 -1.00 1.64 3.37
C PHE A 202 -2.50 1.83 3.16
N ALA A 203 -2.90 2.96 2.58
CA ALA A 203 -4.29 3.23 2.26
C ALA A 203 -4.85 2.32 1.16
N GLY A 204 -6.18 2.23 1.10
CA GLY A 204 -6.87 1.53 0.04
C GLY A 204 -6.62 2.21 -1.31
N ALA A 205 -6.58 1.42 -2.38
CA ALA A 205 -6.42 1.98 -3.72
C ALA A 205 -7.55 2.97 -4.01
N ALA A 206 -7.18 4.17 -4.47
CA ALA A 206 -8.15 5.12 -4.99
C ALA A 206 -8.93 4.50 -6.16
N SER A 207 -10.09 5.10 -6.49
CA SER A 207 -10.80 4.76 -7.73
C SER A 207 -9.83 4.81 -8.92
N VAL A 208 -9.98 3.86 -9.85
CA VAL A 208 -9.04 3.62 -10.97
C VAL A 208 -8.83 4.89 -11.81
N LEU A 209 -9.88 5.67 -12.05
CA LEU A 209 -9.81 6.88 -12.86
C LEU A 209 -8.99 8.00 -12.20
N PRO A 210 -9.27 8.41 -10.95
CA PRO A 210 -8.39 9.30 -10.19
C PRO A 210 -6.94 8.79 -10.10
N ALA A 211 -6.74 7.50 -9.82
CA ALA A 211 -5.41 6.91 -9.72
C ALA A 211 -4.65 7.00 -11.07
N TRP A 212 -5.32 6.70 -12.18
CA TRP A 212 -4.73 6.81 -13.52
C TRP A 212 -4.37 8.26 -13.88
N SER A 213 -5.29 9.20 -13.64
CA SER A 213 -5.06 10.63 -13.89
C SER A 213 -3.85 11.13 -13.10
N ARG A 214 -3.79 10.80 -11.81
CA ARG A 214 -2.69 11.14 -10.91
C ARG A 214 -1.37 10.53 -11.35
N ALA A 215 -1.34 9.22 -11.61
CA ALA A 215 -0.14 8.53 -12.08
C ALA A 215 0.41 9.16 -13.36
N ARG A 216 -0.46 9.56 -14.31
CA ARG A 216 -0.05 10.27 -15.53
C ARG A 216 0.57 11.64 -15.24
N ALA A 217 -0.01 12.41 -14.33
CA ALA A 217 0.53 13.72 -13.95
C ALA A 217 1.93 13.55 -13.32
N LEU A 218 2.06 12.68 -12.31
CA LEU A 218 3.29 12.50 -11.54
C LEU A 218 4.44 11.88 -12.33
N THR A 219 4.14 11.04 -13.31
CA THR A 219 5.15 10.39 -14.17
C THR A 219 5.43 11.17 -15.46
N GLY A 220 4.59 12.16 -15.79
CA GLY A 220 4.58 12.85 -17.07
C GLY A 220 5.69 13.89 -17.24
N ALA A 221 5.94 14.71 -16.22
CA ALA A 221 7.08 15.62 -16.14
C ALA A 221 7.07 16.34 -14.78
N SER A 222 8.16 16.26 -14.01
CA SER A 222 8.33 17.04 -12.78
C SER A 222 8.79 18.48 -13.02
N GLY A 223 8.99 18.87 -14.28
CA GLY A 223 9.73 20.08 -14.65
C GLY A 223 11.25 19.95 -14.52
N VAL A 224 11.76 18.88 -13.90
CA VAL A 224 13.21 18.66 -13.68
C VAL A 224 13.74 17.60 -14.63
N ALA A 225 14.60 18.00 -15.56
CA ALA A 225 15.21 17.09 -16.54
C ALA A 225 16.09 16.04 -15.84
N GLY A 226 15.96 14.76 -16.20
CA GLY A 226 16.74 13.67 -15.59
C GLY A 226 16.18 13.17 -14.25
N TYR A 227 15.06 13.72 -13.78
CA TYR A 227 14.32 13.22 -12.61
C TYR A 227 13.16 12.32 -13.04
N PHE A 228 13.06 11.12 -12.46
CA PHE A 228 12.02 10.14 -12.78
C PHE A 228 11.36 9.62 -11.50
N PHE A 229 10.05 9.45 -11.55
CA PHE A 229 9.25 9.04 -10.40
C PHE A 229 8.67 7.63 -10.58
N CYS A 230 8.79 6.78 -9.55
CA CYS A 230 8.24 5.44 -9.51
C CYS A 230 7.67 5.06 -8.12
N GLY A 231 7.27 6.05 -7.33
CA GLY A 231 6.60 5.84 -6.04
C GLY A 231 5.23 5.15 -6.16
N PRO A 232 4.57 4.87 -5.02
CA PRO A 232 3.30 4.14 -5.00
C PRO A 232 2.21 4.80 -5.87
N GLU A 233 2.19 6.13 -5.96
CA GLU A 233 1.22 6.90 -6.73
C GLU A 233 1.48 6.89 -8.25
N ALA A 234 2.61 6.32 -8.69
CA ALA A 234 2.89 6.05 -10.11
C ALA A 234 2.23 4.74 -10.59
N GLN A 235 1.71 3.92 -9.67
CA GLN A 235 1.03 2.68 -10.00
C GLN A 235 -0.49 2.88 -10.07
N ILE A 236 -1.13 2.09 -10.93
CA ILE A 236 -2.59 1.97 -11.01
C ILE A 236 -2.97 0.61 -10.43
N GLY A 237 -3.90 0.61 -9.48
CA GLY A 237 -4.36 -0.59 -8.81
C GLY A 237 -3.44 -1.06 -7.66
N ALA A 238 -3.98 -1.98 -6.85
CA ALA A 238 -3.26 -2.59 -5.73
C ALA A 238 -2.30 -3.70 -6.19
N GLY A 239 -1.23 -3.94 -5.42
CA GLY A 239 -0.31 -5.08 -5.61
C GLY A 239 1.12 -4.70 -6.01
N LEU A 240 2.00 -5.70 -6.12
CA LEU A 240 3.42 -5.53 -6.50
C LEU A 240 3.61 -5.83 -7.99
N SER A 241 3.32 -4.86 -8.87
CA SER A 241 3.41 -5.10 -10.33
C SER A 241 4.81 -4.85 -10.92
N GLY A 242 5.63 -4.04 -10.25
CA GLY A 242 6.90 -3.53 -10.77
C GLY A 242 6.78 -2.60 -11.99
N ALA A 243 5.55 -2.29 -12.44
CA ALA A 243 5.33 -1.55 -13.69
C ALA A 243 5.80 -0.10 -13.61
N ALA A 244 5.59 0.57 -12.47
CA ALA A 244 6.05 1.94 -12.25
C ALA A 244 7.58 2.04 -12.32
N GLY A 245 8.29 1.15 -11.62
CA GLY A 245 9.74 1.06 -11.65
C GLY A 245 10.29 0.80 -13.05
N ARG A 246 9.71 -0.17 -13.78
CA ARG A 246 10.09 -0.47 -15.17
C ARG A 246 9.91 0.76 -16.08
N ARG A 247 8.76 1.44 -16.01
CA ARG A 247 8.47 2.64 -16.82
C ARG A 247 9.45 3.77 -16.54
N ALA A 248 9.75 4.03 -15.27
CA ALA A 248 10.72 5.06 -14.87
C ALA A 248 12.14 4.72 -15.37
N ALA A 249 12.57 3.46 -15.23
CA ALA A 249 13.86 3.01 -15.74
C ALA A 249 13.96 3.15 -17.27
N GLU A 250 12.94 2.74 -18.02
CA GLU A 250 12.91 2.92 -19.47
C GLU A 250 12.95 4.40 -19.87
N ALA A 251 12.23 5.27 -19.15
CA ALA A 251 12.26 6.71 -19.39
C ALA A 251 13.65 7.31 -19.12
N ALA A 252 14.30 6.89 -18.03
CA ALA A 252 15.66 7.29 -17.69
C ALA A 252 16.67 6.86 -18.75
N VAL A 253 16.59 5.62 -19.23
CA VAL A 253 17.45 5.11 -20.31
C VAL A 253 17.22 5.88 -21.61
N ARG A 254 15.96 6.17 -21.98
CA ARG A 254 15.64 7.00 -23.15
C ARG A 254 16.20 8.41 -23.02
N HIS A 255 16.09 9.03 -21.85
CA HIS A 255 16.65 10.35 -21.58
C HIS A 255 18.18 10.36 -21.72
N HIS A 256 18.86 9.38 -21.11
CA HIS A 256 20.31 9.24 -21.21
C HIS A 256 20.78 9.12 -22.67
N ARG A 257 20.12 8.27 -23.46
CA ARG A 257 20.44 8.08 -24.89
C ARG A 257 20.23 9.35 -25.72
N LYS A 258 19.24 10.18 -25.39
CA LYS A 258 19.04 11.48 -26.05
C LYS A 258 20.17 12.45 -25.75
N LYS A 259 20.61 12.54 -24.48
CA LYS A 259 21.76 13.38 -24.08
C LYS A 259 23.08 12.97 -24.76
N LEU A 260 23.28 11.69 -25.06
CA LEU A 260 24.48 11.23 -25.78
C LEU A 260 24.49 11.61 -27.27
N ARG A 261 23.34 11.99 -27.83
CA ARG A 261 23.18 12.33 -29.26
C ARG A 261 23.16 13.84 -29.52
N SER A 262 22.97 14.65 -28.48
CA SER A 262 22.99 16.11 -28.50
C SER A 262 24.39 16.62 -28.16
#